data_AF-A0AAV0Q4S6-F1
#
_entry.id   AF-A0AAV0Q4S6-F1
#
_cell.length_a   1.000
_cell.length_b   1.000
_cell.length_c   1.000
_cell.angle_alpha   90.00
_cell.angle_beta   90.00
_cell.angle_gamma   90.00
#
_symmetry.space_group_name_H-M   'P 1'
#
loop_
_entity.id
_entity.type
_entity.pdbx_description
1 polymer ?
#
loop_
_entity_poly.entity_id
_entity_poly.type
_entity_poly.pdbx_seq_one_letter_code
_entity_poly.pdbx_strand_id
1 'polypeptide(L)'
;QHPDPQRHCHDSGQGDRVLQAHDVAPQSDVAELKKWGTNFAKVGQDTPYDLLLAANYLNVKDLLDLIYQTVADLIKVKTTEEIRNYFNIKNDFTLEEEEKIRRENQWAFE
;
A
#
# COMPACT_ATOMS: atom_id res chain seq x y z
N GLN A 1 -29.95 -41.17 -57.62
CA GLN A 1 -30.57 -40.57 -56.42
C GLN A 1 -29.51 -40.59 -55.33
N HIS A 2 -28.84 -39.46 -55.15
CA HIS A 2 -27.90 -39.25 -54.05
C HIS A 2 -28.68 -38.99 -52.77
N PRO A 3 -28.18 -39.52 -51.65
CA PRO A 3 -28.22 -38.73 -50.43
C PRO A 3 -26.87 -38.79 -49.69
N ASP A 4 -26.26 -37.63 -49.54
CA ASP A 4 -25.54 -37.26 -48.33
C ASP A 4 -26.24 -36.00 -47.82
N PRO A 5 -26.56 -35.92 -46.52
CA PRO A 5 -25.76 -34.99 -45.73
C PRO A 5 -25.47 -35.50 -44.31
N GLN A 6 -24.18 -35.61 -44.03
CA GLN A 6 -23.50 -35.20 -42.80
C GLN A 6 -24.08 -35.72 -41.47
N ARG A 7 -23.54 -36.86 -41.06
CA ARG A 7 -23.43 -37.25 -39.65
C ARG A 7 -22.44 -36.37 -38.91
N HIS A 8 -22.79 -36.12 -37.65
CA HIS A 8 -21.93 -35.78 -36.51
C HIS A 8 -21.29 -34.39 -36.52
N CYS A 9 -21.90 -33.53 -35.70
CA CYS A 9 -21.30 -32.36 -35.10
C CYS A 9 -19.92 -32.72 -34.52
N HIS A 10 -18.85 -32.16 -35.10
CA HIS A 10 -17.56 -32.08 -34.44
C HIS A 10 -17.68 -31.07 -33.30
N ASP A 11 -17.72 -31.60 -32.08
CA ASP A 11 -17.39 -30.86 -30.87
C ASP A 11 -15.88 -30.59 -30.87
N SER A 12 -15.47 -29.35 -31.15
CA SER A 12 -14.10 -28.87 -30.98
C SER A 12 -14.14 -27.35 -30.92
N GLY A 13 -14.71 -26.81 -29.85
CA GLY A 13 -14.90 -25.38 -29.64
C GLY A 13 -14.71 -24.93 -28.20
N GLN A 14 -13.84 -25.59 -27.44
CA GLN A 14 -13.29 -25.05 -26.19
C GLN A 14 -11.78 -24.97 -26.34
N GLY A 15 -11.34 -23.94 -27.05
CA GLY A 15 -10.01 -23.39 -26.81
C GLY A 15 -10.05 -22.70 -25.46
N ASP A 16 -9.82 -23.47 -24.40
CA ASP A 16 -9.37 -22.92 -23.12
C ASP A 16 -8.19 -22.00 -23.43
N ARG A 17 -8.42 -20.69 -23.40
CA ARG A 17 -7.34 -19.73 -23.28
C ARG A 17 -6.75 -19.98 -21.90
N VAL A 18 -5.76 -20.87 -21.88
CA VAL A 18 -4.79 -20.95 -20.79
C VAL A 18 -4.28 -19.53 -20.60
N LEU A 19 -4.77 -18.87 -19.55
CA LEU A 19 -4.20 -17.62 -19.08
C LEU A 19 -2.76 -17.94 -18.75
N GLN A 20 -1.90 -17.50 -19.66
CA GLN A 20 -0.49 -17.81 -19.66
C GLN A 20 0.09 -17.16 -18.40
N ALA A 21 0.65 -17.97 -17.50
CA ALA A 21 1.12 -17.58 -16.17
C ALA A 21 2.42 -16.74 -16.19
N HIS A 22 2.59 -15.85 -17.17
CA HIS A 22 3.80 -15.04 -17.33
C HIS A 22 3.66 -13.60 -16.82
N ASP A 23 2.48 -13.18 -16.37
CA ASP A 23 2.25 -11.82 -15.86
C ASP A 23 2.31 -11.70 -14.33
N VAL A 24 2.57 -12.79 -13.60
CA VAL A 24 2.77 -12.74 -12.15
C VAL A 24 4.26 -12.62 -11.88
N ALA A 25 4.73 -11.41 -11.58
CA ALA A 25 6.08 -11.16 -11.12
C ALA A 25 6.44 -12.15 -9.99
N PRO A 26 7.66 -12.72 -9.98
CA PRO A 26 8.13 -13.58 -8.90
C PRO A 26 7.90 -12.90 -7.54
N GLN A 27 7.42 -13.64 -6.54
CA GLN A 27 7.17 -13.09 -5.21
C GLN A 27 8.42 -12.44 -4.58
N SER A 28 9.61 -12.91 -4.96
CA SER A 28 10.90 -12.32 -4.60
C SER A 28 11.03 -10.87 -5.08
N ASP A 29 10.60 -10.59 -6.31
CA ASP A 29 10.83 -9.31 -6.97
C ASP A 29 9.87 -8.24 -6.41
N VAL A 30 8.64 -8.65 -6.07
CA VAL A 30 7.67 -7.79 -5.39
C VAL A 30 8.15 -7.45 -3.96
N ALA A 31 8.74 -8.40 -3.25
CA ALA A 31 9.27 -8.16 -1.91
C ALA A 31 10.48 -7.23 -1.92
N GLU A 32 11.39 -7.40 -2.89
CA GLU A 32 12.54 -6.51 -3.08
C GLU A 32 12.10 -5.10 -3.49
N LEU A 33 11.11 -4.97 -4.38
CA LEU A 33 10.55 -3.67 -4.78
C LEU A 33 9.91 -2.94 -3.59
N LYS A 34 9.16 -3.65 -2.74
CA LYS A 34 8.62 -3.08 -1.50
C LYS A 34 9.72 -2.62 -0.55
N LYS A 35 10.74 -3.45 -0.34
CA LYS A 35 11.90 -3.11 0.50
C LYS A 35 12.64 -1.87 -0.03
N TRP A 36 12.84 -1.79 -1.34
CA TRP A 36 13.42 -0.62 -1.99
C TRP A 36 12.52 0.61 -1.78
N GLY A 37 11.22 0.50 -2.03
CA GLY A 37 10.25 1.58 -1.86
C GLY A 37 10.19 2.11 -0.42
N THR A 38 10.21 1.22 0.57
CA THR A 38 10.27 1.59 1.99
C THR A 38 11.59 2.29 2.34
N ASN A 39 12.72 1.88 1.75
CA ASN A 39 14.00 2.55 1.95
C ASN A 39 14.06 3.91 1.23
N PHE A 40 13.45 4.01 0.05
CA PHE A 40 13.34 5.24 -0.73
C PHE A 40 12.49 6.29 0.00
N ALA A 41 11.36 5.88 0.58
CA ALA A 41 10.51 6.75 1.39
C ALA A 41 11.16 7.21 2.72
N LYS A 42 12.29 6.63 3.12
CA LYS A 42 13.08 7.05 4.30
C LYS A 42 14.19 8.06 3.98
N VAL A 43 14.37 8.43 2.71
CA VAL A 43 15.44 9.36 2.30
C VAL A 43 15.04 10.79 2.70
N GLY A 44 15.42 11.22 3.90
CA GLY A 44 15.24 12.60 4.40
C GLY A 44 13.87 12.86 5.06
N GLN A 45 13.86 13.65 6.14
CA GLN A 45 12.63 14.00 6.88
C GLN A 45 11.65 14.84 6.03
N ASP A 46 12.15 15.66 5.10
CA ASP A 46 11.36 16.60 4.30
C ASP A 46 10.78 15.96 3.02
N THR A 47 11.40 14.90 2.52
CA THR A 47 11.08 14.27 1.24
C THR A 47 9.71 13.57 1.17
N PRO A 48 9.19 12.92 2.25
CA PRO A 48 7.91 12.20 2.17
C PRO A 48 6.72 13.11 1.91
N TYR A 49 6.76 14.36 2.38
CA TYR A 49 5.69 15.32 2.17
C TYR A 49 5.63 15.77 0.70
N ASP A 50 6.78 16.15 0.14
CA ASP A 50 6.88 16.53 -1.28
C ASP A 50 6.55 15.35 -2.20
N LEU A 51 6.96 14.14 -1.81
CA LEU A 51 6.66 12.92 -2.55
C LEU A 51 5.17 12.57 -2.48
N LEU A 52 4.51 12.80 -1.34
CA LEU A 52 3.05 12.64 -1.20
C LEU A 52 2.30 13.60 -2.12
N LEU A 53 2.70 14.88 -2.12
CA LEU A 53 2.10 15.89 -2.99
C LEU A 53 2.30 15.55 -4.48
N ALA A 54 3.51 15.15 -4.86
CA ALA A 54 3.82 14.76 -6.23
C ALA A 54 3.04 13.50 -6.67
N ALA A 55 2.97 12.48 -5.81
CA ALA A 55 2.22 11.26 -6.07
C ALA A 55 0.71 11.51 -6.22
N ASN A 56 0.16 12.39 -5.38
CA ASN A 56 -1.24 12.81 -5.47
C ASN A 56 -1.50 13.61 -6.76
N TYR A 57 -0.61 14.56 -7.09
CA TYR A 57 -0.73 15.38 -8.29
C TYR A 57 -0.64 14.55 -9.59
N LEU A 58 0.26 13.56 -9.63
CA LEU A 58 0.44 12.65 -10.76
C LEU A 58 -0.53 11.46 -10.75
N ASN A 59 -1.37 11.34 -9.71
CA ASN A 59 -2.32 10.26 -9.49
C ASN A 59 -1.69 8.85 -9.54
N VAL A 60 -0.52 8.68 -8.93
CA VAL A 60 0.19 7.39 -8.87
C VAL A 60 -0.22 6.64 -7.61
N LYS A 61 -1.28 5.85 -7.69
CA LYS A 61 -1.90 5.15 -6.54
C LYS A 61 -0.91 4.27 -5.76
N ASP A 62 -0.09 3.48 -6.44
CA ASP A 62 0.83 2.56 -5.77
C ASP A 62 1.92 3.28 -4.96
N LEU A 63 2.33 4.48 -5.42
CA LEU A 63 3.26 5.34 -4.71
C LEU A 63 2.60 5.97 -3.48
N LEU A 64 1.34 6.40 -3.59
CA LEU A 64 0.57 6.88 -2.45
C LEU A 64 0.42 5.80 -1.38
N ASP A 65 0.04 4.59 -1.77
CA ASP A 65 -0.14 3.46 -0.83
C ASP A 65 1.18 3.13 -0.10
N LEU A 66 2.31 3.15 -0.80
CA LEU A 66 3.63 2.94 -0.20
C LEU A 66 4.01 4.04 0.81
N ILE A 67 3.71 5.30 0.50
CA ILE A 67 3.96 6.43 1.40
C ILE A 67 3.08 6.32 2.64
N TYR A 68 1.78 6.05 2.47
CA TYR A 68 0.85 5.86 3.58
C TYR A 68 1.26 4.71 4.49
N GLN A 69 1.66 3.58 3.92
CA GLN A 69 2.16 2.44 4.69
C GLN A 69 3.42 2.81 5.49
N THR A 70 4.36 3.54 4.87
CA THR A 70 5.59 3.98 5.53
C THR A 70 5.30 4.92 6.70
N VAL A 71 4.37 5.87 6.53
CA VAL A 71 3.93 6.78 7.60
C VAL A 71 3.21 6.02 8.72
N ALA A 72 2.34 5.06 8.37
CA ALA A 72 1.65 4.23 9.35
C ALA A 72 2.64 3.39 10.19
N ASP A 73 3.65 2.80 9.56
CA ASP A 73 4.67 2.02 10.25
C ASP A 73 5.58 2.90 11.12
N LEU A 74 5.85 4.14 10.70
CA LEU A 74 6.56 5.12 11.52
C LEU A 74 5.78 5.48 12.80
N ILE A 75 4.47 5.67 12.68
CA ILE A 75 3.57 6.02 13.80
C ILE A 75 3.47 4.87 14.79
N LYS A 76 3.40 3.62 14.31
CA LYS A 76 3.29 2.44 15.19
C LYS A 76 4.49 2.22 16.11
N VAL A 77 5.69 2.58 15.65
CA VAL A 77 6.94 2.27 16.38
C VAL A 77 7.35 3.39 17.35
N LYS A 78 6.80 4.60 17.18
CA LYS A 78 7.19 5.80 17.92
C LYS A 78 6.19 6.19 18.99
N THR A 79 6.67 6.85 20.04
CA THR A 79 5.78 7.46 21.04
C THR A 79 5.09 8.71 20.47
N THR A 80 3.98 9.13 21.06
CA THR A 80 3.27 10.37 20.66
C THR A 80 4.18 11.59 20.66
N GLU A 81 5.09 11.70 21.63
CA GLU A 81 6.06 12.79 21.73
C GLU A 81 7.09 12.75 20.59
N GLU A 82 7.60 11.56 20.25
CA GLU A 82 8.52 11.39 19.14
C GLU A 82 7.87 11.68 17.79
N ILE A 83 6.60 11.31 17.61
CA ILE A 83 5.81 11.63 16.41
C ILE A 83 5.63 13.14 16.30
N ARG A 84 5.23 13.81 17.39
CA ARG A 84 5.10 15.27 17.42
C ARG A 84 6.41 15.96 17.03
N ASN A 85 7.53 15.53 17.59
CA ASN A 85 8.85 16.07 17.23
C ASN A 85 9.21 15.77 15.77
N TYR A 86 8.97 14.55 15.30
CA TYR A 86 9.32 14.14 13.94
C TYR A 86 8.55 14.93 12.87
N PHE A 87 7.26 15.15 13.07
CA PHE A 87 6.40 15.93 12.18
C PHE A 87 6.40 17.43 12.51
N ASN A 88 7.23 17.86 13.46
CA ASN A 88 7.33 19.24 13.91
C ASN A 88 5.95 19.83 14.31
N ILE A 89 5.12 19.01 14.97
CA ILE A 89 3.79 19.35 15.47
C ILE A 89 3.92 19.89 16.89
N LYS A 90 3.39 21.10 17.11
CA LYS A 90 3.30 21.71 18.44
C LYS A 90 2.24 20.98 19.28
N ASN A 91 2.58 20.60 20.52
CA ASN A 91 1.58 20.18 21.49
C ASN A 91 0.79 21.41 21.97
N ASP A 92 -0.52 21.42 21.71
CA ASP A 92 -1.46 22.47 22.08
C ASP A 92 -2.38 22.06 23.25
N PHE A 93 -2.24 20.85 23.77
CA PHE A 93 -2.97 20.38 24.94
C PHE A 93 -2.37 20.92 26.24
N THR A 94 -3.23 21.23 27.20
CA THR A 94 -2.82 21.39 28.60
C THR A 94 -2.48 20.04 29.23
N LEU A 95 -1.72 20.04 30.34
CA LEU A 95 -1.36 18.80 31.04
C LEU A 95 -2.59 17.99 31.47
N GLU A 96 -3.63 18.66 31.97
CA GLU A 96 -4.86 18.01 32.40
C GLU A 96 -5.64 17.36 31.24
N GLU A 97 -5.70 18.06 30.09
CA GLU A 97 -6.32 17.53 28.88
C GLU A 97 -5.54 16.35 28.31
N GLU A 98 -4.20 16.41 28.28
CA GLU A 98 -3.36 15.33 27.81
C GLU A 98 -3.47 14.09 28.71
N GLU A 99 -3.50 14.27 30.03
CA GLU A 99 -3.74 13.17 30.98
C GLU A 99 -5.12 12.54 30.80
N LYS A 100 -6.16 13.35 30.56
CA LYS A 100 -7.51 12.86 30.30
C LYS A 100 -7.56 12.06 28.99
N ILE A 101 -6.99 12.60 27.91
CA ILE A 101 -6.92 11.91 26.61
C ILE A 101 -6.14 10.59 26.75
N ARG A 102 -5.02 10.57 27.48
CA ARG A 102 -4.23 9.36 27.70
C ARG A 102 -4.97 8.30 28.51
N ARG A 103 -5.81 8.72 29.46
CA ARG A 103 -6.69 7.83 30.24
C ARG A 103 -7.82 7.24 29.40
N GLU A 104 -8.45 8.06 28.56
CA GLU A 104 -9.54 7.62 27.67
C GLU A 104 -9.03 6.72 26.53
N ASN A 105 -7.79 6.92 26.08
CA ASN A 105 -7.19 6.17 24.97
C ASN A 105 -6.19 5.08 25.43
N GLN A 106 -6.35 4.55 26.66
CA GLN A 106 -5.48 3.47 27.15
C GLN A 106 -5.45 2.25 26.21
N TRP A 107 -6.58 1.94 25.56
CA TRP A 107 -6.73 0.87 24.57
C TRP A 107 -5.74 0.96 23.39
N ALA A 108 -5.23 2.15 23.07
CA ALA A 108 -4.29 2.34 21.97
C ALA A 108 -2.83 2.01 22.35
N PHE A 109 -2.58 1.75 23.64
CA PHE A 109 -1.26 1.44 24.21
C PHE A 109 -1.17 0.03 24.82
N GLU A 110 -2.24 -0.76 24.74
CA GLU A 110 -2.32 -2.18 25.13
C GLU A 110 -2.00 -3.12 23.96
#